data_AF-A0A9X8EJ24-F1
#
_entry.id   AF-A0A9X8EJ24-F1
#
_cell.length_a   1.000
_cell.length_b   1.000
_cell.length_c   1.000
_cell.angle_alpha   90.00
_cell.angle_beta   90.00
_cell.angle_gamma   90.00
#
_symmetry.space_group_name_H-M   'P 1'
#
loop_
_entity.id
_entity.type
_entity.pdbx_description
1 polymer ?
#
loop_
_entity_poly.entity_id
_entity_poly.type
_entity_poly.pdbx_seq_one_letter_code
_entity_poly.pdbx_strand_id
1 'polypeptide(L)'
;MRKVAVVMAVLALAGCDNDAERVHKQVAEHLDNPKTAKFANVRFNKQGDICGQFRGKDAAGVFQPYRSYVAIKQGDDYQIIIDETGGDLRIREICGGADLQRRADALADQPAPEGWDVEIIQGPNMGALSDMTARLIEKQIPSSVVYRDGKPVVLLGPYPTKEEALASKNDVMARLGTDSVVIQHGAER
;
A
#
# COMPACT_ATOMS: atom_id res chain seq x y z
N MET A 1 55.48 17.61 -2.39
CA MET A 1 54.08 17.91 -1.97
C MET A 1 53.12 17.04 -2.75
N ARG A 2 52.41 16.14 -2.07
CA ARG A 2 51.03 15.69 -2.38
C ARG A 2 50.69 14.53 -1.45
N LYS A 3 50.12 14.86 -0.28
CA LYS A 3 49.51 13.89 0.61
C LYS A 3 48.10 13.64 0.08
N VAL A 4 47.83 12.43 -0.40
CA VAL A 4 46.50 11.99 -0.80
C VAL A 4 45.77 11.57 0.48
N ALA A 5 44.82 12.38 0.93
CA ALA A 5 43.90 12.02 2.00
C ALA A 5 42.72 11.26 1.38
N VAL A 6 42.70 9.94 1.55
CA VAL A 6 41.53 9.11 1.25
C VAL A 6 40.60 9.22 2.46
N VAL A 7 39.51 9.97 2.32
CA VAL A 7 38.43 10.00 3.31
C VAL A 7 37.53 8.80 3.04
N MET A 8 37.60 7.78 3.89
CA MET A 8 36.59 6.73 3.95
C MET A 8 35.28 7.35 4.48
N ALA A 9 34.31 7.53 3.60
CA ALA A 9 32.93 7.74 4.00
C ALA A 9 32.33 6.37 4.38
N VAL A 10 32.29 6.08 5.68
CA VAL A 10 31.50 4.96 6.20
C VAL A 10 30.05 5.42 6.22
N LEU A 11 29.26 4.93 5.28
CA LEU A 11 27.81 5.12 5.24
C LEU A 11 27.18 4.44 6.45
N ALA A 12 26.59 5.24 7.34
CA ALA A 12 25.76 4.78 8.45
C ALA A 12 24.44 4.20 7.92
N LEU A 13 24.46 2.92 7.53
CA LEU A 13 23.25 2.16 7.17
C LEU A 13 22.63 1.42 8.36
N ALA A 14 23.14 1.62 9.58
CA ALA A 14 22.76 0.84 10.78
C ALA A 14 21.43 1.25 11.46
N GLY A 15 20.70 2.23 10.92
CA GLY A 15 19.44 2.73 11.52
C GLY A 15 18.16 2.10 10.97
N CYS A 16 18.14 1.74 9.68
CA CYS A 16 16.90 1.38 8.99
C CYS A 16 16.30 0.04 9.46
N ASP A 17 17.16 -0.97 9.72
CA ASP A 17 16.69 -2.29 10.16
C ASP A 17 16.09 -2.23 11.57
N ASN A 18 16.67 -1.42 12.46
CA ASN A 18 16.15 -1.22 13.80
C ASN A 18 14.83 -0.44 13.82
N ASP A 19 14.65 0.53 12.92
CA ASP A 19 13.42 1.33 12.84
C ASP A 19 12.23 0.46 12.40
N ALA A 20 12.41 -0.37 11.36
CA ALA A 20 11.37 -1.30 10.91
C ALA A 20 10.96 -2.30 12.01
N GLU A 21 11.92 -2.89 12.74
CA GLU A 21 11.62 -3.84 13.80
C GLU A 21 10.83 -3.19 14.95
N ARG A 22 11.22 -1.97 15.36
CA ARG A 22 10.48 -1.22 16.40
C ARG A 22 9.06 -0.92 15.96
N VAL A 23 8.87 -0.45 14.73
CA VAL A 23 7.53 -0.18 14.17
C VAL A 23 6.71 -1.46 14.07
N HIS A 24 7.29 -2.57 13.61
CA HIS A 24 6.58 -3.85 13.54
C HIS A 24 6.08 -4.31 14.92
N LYS A 25 6.86 -4.14 15.99
CA LYS A 25 6.41 -4.43 17.36
C LYS A 25 5.20 -3.58 17.72
N GLN A 26 5.26 -2.26 17.51
CA GLN A 26 4.14 -1.36 17.83
C GLN A 26 2.89 -1.64 17.00
N VAL A 27 3.04 -1.90 15.70
CA VAL A 27 1.91 -2.23 14.81
C VAL A 27 1.30 -3.58 15.18
N ALA A 28 2.12 -4.57 15.55
CA ALA A 28 1.63 -5.90 15.93
C ALA A 28 0.69 -5.87 17.15
N GLU A 29 0.85 -4.90 18.07
CA GLU A 29 -0.07 -4.73 19.22
C GLU A 29 -1.51 -4.36 18.79
N HIS A 30 -1.74 -4.00 17.53
CA HIS A 30 -3.07 -3.75 16.96
C HIS A 30 -3.74 -5.02 16.40
N LEU A 31 -3.18 -6.20 16.68
CA LEU A 31 -3.73 -7.50 16.32
C LEU A 31 -4.21 -8.24 17.57
N ASP A 32 -5.25 -9.07 17.43
CA ASP A 32 -5.69 -9.97 18.50
C ASP A 32 -4.57 -10.91 18.98
N ASN A 33 -3.70 -11.31 18.07
CA ASN A 33 -2.52 -12.12 18.36
C ASN A 33 -1.24 -11.52 17.75
N PRO A 34 -0.56 -10.61 18.48
CA PRO A 34 0.62 -9.90 17.98
C PRO A 34 1.75 -10.83 17.50
N LYS A 35 1.88 -12.02 18.11
CA LYS A 35 2.94 -13.00 17.76
C LYS A 35 2.78 -13.62 16.37
N THR A 36 1.61 -13.45 15.76
CA THR A 36 1.30 -13.99 14.43
C THR A 36 1.41 -12.95 13.33
N ALA A 37 1.88 -11.74 13.67
CA ALA A 37 2.02 -10.63 12.75
C ALA A 37 2.85 -11.02 11.52
N LYS A 38 2.30 -10.71 10.35
CA LYS A 38 3.00 -10.76 9.07
C LYS A 38 2.94 -9.39 8.44
N PHE A 39 4.08 -8.93 7.95
CA PHE A 39 4.23 -7.64 7.30
C PHE A 39 4.51 -7.83 5.81
N ALA A 40 3.97 -6.94 4.99
CA ALA A 40 4.13 -6.94 3.55
C ALA A 40 4.33 -5.52 3.03
N ASN A 41 5.02 -5.42 1.89
CA ASN A 41 5.29 -4.19 1.15
C ASN A 41 5.81 -3.02 2.01
N VAL A 42 6.66 -3.33 2.99
CA VAL A 42 7.22 -2.32 3.93
C VAL A 42 8.26 -1.47 3.23
N ARG A 43 8.07 -0.14 3.27
CA ARG A 43 8.85 0.84 2.53
C ARG A 43 9.01 2.13 3.32
N PHE A 44 10.17 2.75 3.19
CA PHE A 44 10.50 4.03 3.81
C PHE A 44 10.34 5.14 2.79
N ASN A 45 9.71 6.25 3.18
CA ASN A 45 9.75 7.48 2.39
C ASN A 45 11.00 8.30 2.71
N LYS A 46 11.16 9.47 2.06
CA LYS A 46 12.34 10.34 2.25
C LYS A 46 12.37 11.02 3.62
N GLN A 47 11.23 11.11 4.29
CA GLN A 47 11.05 11.69 5.63
C GLN A 47 11.35 10.68 6.74
N GLY A 48 11.53 9.40 6.39
CA GLY A 48 11.76 8.32 7.34
C GLY A 48 10.47 7.70 7.89
N ASP A 49 9.31 8.07 7.33
CA ASP A 49 8.05 7.39 7.62
C ASP A 49 8.04 6.01 6.98
N ILE A 50 7.38 5.07 7.65
CA ILE A 50 7.29 3.68 7.20
C ILE A 50 5.86 3.39 6.79
N CYS A 51 5.69 3.00 5.54
CA CYS A 51 4.43 2.58 4.96
C CYS A 51 4.46 1.06 4.77
N GLY A 52 3.32 0.39 4.98
CA GLY A 52 3.25 -1.04 4.72
C GLY A 52 1.88 -1.64 5.04
N GLN A 53 1.79 -2.97 4.90
CA GLN A 53 0.62 -3.73 5.28
C GLN A 53 0.97 -4.78 6.32
N PHE A 54 0.01 -5.10 7.16
CA PHE A 54 0.15 -6.11 8.20
C PHE A 54 -1.12 -6.95 8.33
N ARG A 55 -0.97 -8.17 8.81
CA ARG A 55 -2.07 -9.05 9.21
C ARG A 55 -1.67 -9.96 10.35
N GLY A 56 -2.66 -10.50 11.05
CA GLY A 56 -2.48 -11.46 12.13
C GLY A 56 -3.54 -12.56 12.07
N LYS A 57 -3.40 -13.54 12.95
CA LYS A 57 -4.44 -14.52 13.22
C LYS A 57 -5.39 -13.99 14.29
N ASP A 58 -6.67 -14.29 14.11
CA ASP A 58 -7.69 -14.11 15.15
C ASP A 58 -7.60 -15.19 16.25
N ALA A 59 -8.52 -15.14 17.21
CA ALA A 59 -8.63 -16.13 18.28
C ALA A 59 -8.89 -17.57 17.78
N ALA A 60 -9.45 -17.75 16.58
CA ALA A 60 -9.68 -19.05 15.96
C ALA A 60 -8.44 -19.56 15.18
N GLY A 61 -7.35 -18.78 15.13
CA GLY A 61 -6.12 -19.13 14.43
C GLY A 61 -6.16 -18.89 12.91
N VAL A 62 -7.18 -18.19 12.41
CA VAL A 62 -7.37 -17.87 11.00
C VAL A 62 -6.73 -16.52 10.69
N PHE A 63 -5.96 -16.44 9.61
CA PHE A 63 -5.40 -15.16 9.16
C PHE A 63 -6.51 -14.25 8.68
N GLN A 64 -6.57 -13.07 9.28
CA GLN A 64 -7.40 -11.97 8.81
C GLN A 64 -6.77 -11.34 7.55
N PRO A 65 -7.55 -10.60 6.73
CA PRO A 65 -7.02 -9.84 5.61
C PRO A 65 -5.91 -8.87 6.04
N TYR A 66 -5.05 -8.48 5.10
CA TYR A 66 -4.11 -7.39 5.34
C TYR A 66 -4.87 -6.07 5.56
N ARG A 67 -4.28 -5.21 6.39
CA ARG A 67 -4.64 -3.80 6.56
C ARG A 67 -3.42 -2.93 6.35
N SER A 68 -3.63 -1.71 5.91
CA SER A 68 -2.55 -0.74 5.69
C SER A 68 -2.22 -0.01 6.98
N TYR A 69 -0.96 0.37 7.14
CA TYR A 69 -0.50 1.24 8.21
C TYR A 69 0.51 2.26 7.69
N VAL A 70 0.63 3.36 8.42
CA VAL A 70 1.77 4.28 8.33
C VAL A 70 2.32 4.52 9.73
N ALA A 71 3.64 4.51 9.84
CA ALA A 71 4.38 4.95 11.01
C ALA A 71 5.08 6.26 10.66
N ILE A 72 4.61 7.37 11.23
CA ILE A 72 5.10 8.72 10.96
C ILE A 72 6.22 9.02 11.94
N LYS A 73 7.39 9.40 11.44
CA LYS A 73 8.57 9.64 12.28
C LYS A 73 8.40 10.93 13.10
N GLN A 74 8.61 10.83 14.42
CA GLN A 74 8.51 11.92 15.39
C GLN A 74 9.76 11.94 16.26
N GLY A 75 10.85 12.52 15.74
CA GLY A 75 12.17 12.41 16.37
C GLY A 75 12.67 10.97 16.33
N ASP A 76 12.85 10.35 17.50
CA ASP A 76 13.28 8.96 17.65
C ASP A 76 12.10 7.95 17.73
N ASP A 77 10.89 8.47 17.91
CA ASP A 77 9.64 7.72 18.04
C ASP A 77 8.82 7.72 16.74
N TYR A 78 7.74 6.93 16.74
CA TYR A 78 6.80 6.82 15.63
C TYR A 78 5.36 6.97 16.11
N GLN A 79 4.57 7.74 15.37
CA GLN A 79 3.12 7.74 15.49
C GLN A 79 2.54 6.71 14.51
N ILE A 80 1.78 5.73 15.02
CA ILE A 80 1.16 4.70 14.19
C ILE A 80 -0.27 5.09 13.82
N ILE A 81 -0.63 4.96 12.54
CA ILE A 81 -2.00 5.04 12.04
C ILE A 81 -2.31 3.75 11.28
N ILE A 82 -3.44 3.13 11.60
CA ILE A 82 -3.96 1.92 10.96
C ILE A 82 -5.17 2.28 10.08
N ASP A 83 -5.23 1.71 8.88
CA ASP A 83 -6.38 1.84 7.99
C ASP A 83 -7.49 0.87 8.42
N GLU A 84 -8.51 1.39 9.09
CA GLU A 84 -9.71 0.63 9.47
C GLU A 84 -10.82 0.71 8.40
N THR A 85 -10.66 1.55 7.37
CA THR A 85 -11.71 1.83 6.36
C THR A 85 -11.37 1.27 4.98
N GLY A 86 -10.11 0.89 4.74
CA GLY A 86 -9.58 0.48 3.45
C GLY A 86 -9.31 1.65 2.50
N GLY A 87 -9.31 2.88 3.01
CA GLY A 87 -9.19 4.11 2.23
C GLY A 87 -8.81 5.34 3.05
N ASP A 88 -8.22 5.17 4.24
CA ASP A 88 -7.89 6.30 5.13
C ASP A 88 -6.96 7.33 4.45
N LEU A 89 -7.50 8.52 4.17
CA LEU A 89 -6.78 9.59 3.49
C LEU A 89 -5.48 9.99 4.21
N ARG A 90 -5.41 9.89 5.55
CA ARG A 90 -4.18 10.22 6.29
C ARG A 90 -3.03 9.31 5.90
N ILE A 91 -3.31 8.02 5.66
CA ILE A 91 -2.33 7.06 5.14
C ILE A 91 -2.06 7.35 3.67
N ARG A 92 -3.09 7.65 2.86
CA ARG A 92 -2.93 7.89 1.41
C ARG A 92 -2.08 9.13 1.10
N GLU A 93 -2.14 10.17 1.92
CA GLU A 93 -1.32 11.38 1.73
C GLU A 93 0.18 11.10 1.92
N ILE A 94 0.53 10.12 2.77
CA ILE A 94 1.93 9.78 3.07
C ILE A 94 2.43 8.62 2.21
N CYS A 95 1.61 7.59 2.04
CA CYS A 95 1.97 6.32 1.40
C CYS A 95 1.53 6.22 -0.06
N GLY A 96 0.84 7.24 -0.58
CA GLY A 96 0.41 7.35 -1.97
C GLY A 96 -1.09 7.06 -2.17
N GLY A 97 -1.60 7.56 -3.30
CA GLY A 97 -2.98 7.34 -3.74
C GLY A 97 -4.01 8.36 -3.23
N ALA A 98 -3.60 9.44 -2.54
CA ALA A 98 -4.56 10.42 -2.01
C ALA A 98 -5.41 11.10 -3.08
N ASP A 99 -4.79 11.59 -4.16
CA ASP A 99 -5.54 12.22 -5.26
C ASP A 99 -6.52 11.24 -5.91
N LEU A 100 -6.09 9.98 -6.10
CA LEU A 100 -6.93 8.91 -6.64
C LEU A 100 -8.11 8.60 -5.73
N GLN A 101 -7.88 8.50 -4.41
CA GLN A 101 -8.93 8.27 -3.42
C GLN A 101 -9.91 9.43 -3.38
N ARG A 102 -9.43 10.68 -3.33
CA ARG A 102 -10.28 11.89 -3.35
C ARG A 102 -11.13 11.95 -4.62
N ARG A 103 -10.55 11.60 -5.78
CA ARG A 103 -11.29 11.55 -7.05
C ARG A 103 -12.36 10.47 -7.04
N ALA A 104 -12.04 9.28 -6.54
CA ALA A 104 -12.99 8.18 -6.39
C ALA A 104 -14.16 8.57 -5.47
N ASP A 105 -13.87 9.19 -4.34
CA ASP A 105 -14.88 9.65 -3.38
C ASP A 105 -15.79 10.72 -4.00
N ALA A 106 -15.22 11.68 -4.74
CA ALA A 106 -15.98 12.72 -5.44
C ALA A 106 -16.92 12.17 -6.54
N LEU A 107 -16.60 11.01 -7.10
CA LEU A 107 -17.38 10.32 -8.13
C LEU A 107 -18.26 9.20 -7.56
N ALA A 108 -18.20 8.90 -6.26
CA ALA A 108 -18.72 7.67 -5.68
C ALA A 108 -20.23 7.44 -5.91
N ASP A 109 -21.00 8.54 -5.99
CA ASP A 109 -22.45 8.55 -6.14
C ASP A 109 -22.90 8.95 -7.57
N GLN A 110 -21.96 9.18 -8.48
CA GLN A 110 -22.26 9.50 -9.87
C GLN A 110 -22.57 8.21 -10.66
N PRO A 111 -23.41 8.26 -11.70
CA PRO A 111 -23.62 7.12 -12.58
C PRO A 111 -22.31 6.67 -13.23
N ALA A 112 -22.09 5.36 -13.30
CA ALA A 112 -20.91 4.75 -13.92
C ALA A 112 -21.35 3.83 -15.09
N PRO A 113 -21.82 4.39 -16.22
CA PRO A 113 -22.41 3.61 -17.31
C PRO A 113 -21.43 2.65 -17.98
N GLU A 114 -20.12 2.95 -17.89
CA GLU A 114 -19.05 2.11 -18.44
C GLU A 114 -18.52 1.08 -17.43
N GLY A 115 -19.11 1.02 -16.23
CA GLY A 115 -18.70 0.11 -15.16
C GLY A 115 -17.65 0.71 -14.22
N TRP A 116 -16.93 -0.16 -13.54
CA TRP A 116 -16.01 0.17 -12.45
C TRP A 116 -14.66 -0.54 -12.65
N ASP A 117 -13.57 0.13 -12.32
CA ASP A 117 -12.26 -0.51 -12.19
C ASP A 117 -11.81 -0.52 -10.73
N VAL A 118 -10.85 -1.39 -10.44
CA VAL A 118 -9.97 -1.28 -9.27
C VAL A 118 -8.61 -0.84 -9.76
N GLU A 119 -8.17 0.36 -9.40
CA GLU A 119 -6.83 0.85 -9.70
C GLU A 119 -5.89 0.57 -8.53
N ILE A 120 -4.77 -0.11 -8.81
CA ILE A 120 -3.71 -0.35 -7.82
C ILE A 120 -3.01 0.96 -7.51
N ILE A 121 -2.90 1.29 -6.22
CA ILE A 121 -2.26 2.53 -5.79
C ILE A 121 -0.78 2.49 -6.14
N GLN A 122 -0.35 3.54 -6.83
CA GLN A 122 1.05 3.80 -7.08
C GLN A 122 1.65 4.59 -5.91
N GLY A 123 2.84 4.19 -5.49
CA GLY A 123 3.52 4.83 -4.38
C GLY A 123 4.69 3.99 -3.87
N PRO A 124 5.34 4.42 -2.78
CA PRO A 124 6.45 3.71 -2.17
C PRO A 124 6.14 2.21 -1.98
N ASN A 125 4.93 1.87 -1.54
CA ASN A 125 4.47 0.51 -1.23
C ASN A 125 4.23 -0.38 -2.46
N MET A 126 4.06 0.17 -3.66
CA MET A 126 3.71 -0.63 -4.84
C MET A 126 4.90 -1.48 -5.34
N GLY A 127 6.12 -1.05 -5.08
CA GLY A 127 7.31 -1.66 -5.68
C GLY A 127 7.43 -1.34 -7.18
N ALA A 128 8.23 -2.11 -7.91
CA ALA A 128 8.31 -1.97 -9.35
C ALA A 128 7.02 -2.49 -10.01
N LEU A 129 6.59 -1.84 -11.10
CA LEU A 129 5.41 -2.25 -11.87
C LEU A 129 5.49 -3.72 -12.30
N SER A 130 6.67 -4.17 -12.75
CA SER A 130 6.94 -5.56 -13.13
C SER A 130 6.63 -6.52 -11.98
N ASP A 131 7.13 -6.22 -10.78
CA ASP A 131 6.97 -7.10 -9.61
C ASP A 131 5.50 -7.16 -9.17
N MET A 132 4.80 -6.01 -9.23
CA MET A 132 3.37 -5.96 -8.93
C MET A 132 2.56 -6.80 -9.92
N THR A 133 2.80 -6.64 -11.23
CA THR A 133 2.11 -7.44 -12.25
C THR A 133 2.44 -8.94 -12.14
N ALA A 134 3.69 -9.31 -11.83
CA ALA A 134 4.07 -10.69 -11.59
C ALA A 134 3.29 -11.30 -10.42
N ARG A 135 3.18 -10.59 -9.29
CA ARG A 135 2.40 -11.04 -8.12
C ARG A 135 0.92 -11.22 -8.41
N LEU A 136 0.34 -10.34 -9.24
CA LEU A 136 -1.05 -10.47 -9.67
C LEU A 136 -1.24 -11.73 -10.54
N ILE A 137 -0.32 -11.98 -11.48
CA ILE A 137 -0.31 -13.19 -12.32
C ILE A 137 -0.14 -14.46 -11.48
N GLU A 138 0.79 -14.48 -10.53
CA GLU A 138 1.01 -15.61 -9.61
C GLU A 138 -0.23 -15.94 -8.78
N LYS A 139 -1.06 -14.93 -8.49
CA LYS A 139 -2.35 -15.10 -7.81
C LYS A 139 -3.52 -15.23 -8.77
N GLN A 140 -3.28 -15.33 -10.07
CA GLN A 140 -4.34 -15.47 -11.08
C GLN A 140 -5.39 -14.34 -10.94
N ILE A 141 -4.93 -13.13 -10.60
CA ILE A 141 -5.76 -11.93 -10.49
C ILE A 141 -5.70 -11.22 -11.85
N PRO A 142 -6.79 -11.23 -12.64
CA PRO A 142 -6.80 -10.58 -13.94
C PRO A 142 -6.54 -9.09 -13.78
N SER A 143 -5.57 -8.59 -14.54
CA SER A 143 -5.20 -7.18 -14.53
C SER A 143 -4.73 -6.74 -15.92
N SER A 144 -4.83 -5.45 -16.17
CA SER A 144 -4.29 -4.80 -17.36
C SER A 144 -3.39 -3.64 -16.95
N VAL A 145 -2.40 -3.36 -17.79
CA VAL A 145 -1.60 -2.14 -17.68
C VAL A 145 -2.08 -1.18 -18.75
N VAL A 146 -2.56 -0.01 -18.34
CA VAL A 146 -3.01 1.04 -19.27
C VAL A 146 -2.25 2.33 -18.98
N TYR A 147 -2.16 3.22 -19.97
CA TYR A 147 -1.58 4.54 -19.77
C TYR A 147 -2.68 5.54 -19.46
N ARG A 148 -2.59 6.21 -18.32
CA ARG A 148 -3.43 7.36 -17.93
C ARG A 148 -2.49 8.53 -17.61
N ASP A 149 -2.72 9.68 -18.21
CA ASP A 149 -1.84 10.88 -18.12
C ASP A 149 -0.35 10.59 -18.38
N GLY A 150 -0.07 9.73 -19.35
CA GLY A 150 1.29 9.32 -19.70
C GLY A 150 1.98 8.44 -18.64
N LYS A 151 1.27 7.99 -17.60
CA LYS A 151 1.78 7.07 -16.58
C LYS A 151 1.12 5.70 -16.73
N PRO A 152 1.90 4.60 -16.68
CA PRO A 152 1.32 3.26 -16.69
C PRO A 152 0.64 3.01 -15.35
N VAL A 153 -0.65 2.64 -15.33
CA VAL A 153 -1.41 2.23 -14.14
C VAL A 153 -1.89 0.79 -14.30
N VAL A 154 -2.14 0.12 -13.17
CA VAL A 154 -2.66 -1.25 -13.17
C VAL A 154 -4.13 -1.23 -12.78
N LEU A 155 -4.97 -1.80 -13.64
CA LEU A 155 -6.41 -1.89 -13.44
C LEU A 155 -6.85 -3.35 -13.37
N LEU A 156 -7.84 -3.59 -12.52
CA LEU A 156 -8.64 -4.81 -12.51
C LEU A 156 -10.06 -4.42 -12.90
N GLY A 157 -10.62 -5.09 -13.90
CA GLY A 157 -11.91 -4.72 -14.50
C GLY A 157 -11.83 -4.56 -16.03
N PRO A 158 -12.87 -3.99 -16.65
CA PRO A 158 -14.04 -3.39 -16.00
C PRO A 158 -14.95 -4.40 -15.31
N TYR A 159 -15.55 -3.98 -14.20
CA TYR A 159 -16.62 -4.67 -13.49
C TYR A 159 -17.97 -3.98 -13.76
N PRO A 160 -19.06 -4.74 -13.94
CA PRO A 160 -20.38 -4.17 -14.21
C PRO A 160 -20.98 -3.46 -13.00
N THR A 161 -20.59 -3.83 -11.77
CA THR A 161 -21.13 -3.28 -10.52
C THR A 161 -20.03 -2.80 -9.59
N LYS A 162 -20.36 -1.83 -8.72
CA LYS A 162 -19.42 -1.30 -7.72
C LYS A 162 -19.09 -2.37 -6.68
N GLU A 163 -20.04 -3.22 -6.38
CA GLU A 163 -19.94 -4.32 -5.44
C GLU A 163 -18.92 -5.37 -5.92
N GLU A 164 -18.91 -5.71 -7.20
CA GLU A 164 -17.92 -6.61 -7.79
C GLU A 164 -16.50 -6.01 -7.77
N ALA A 165 -16.37 -4.72 -8.09
CA ALA A 165 -15.11 -4.02 -7.97
C ALA A 165 -14.63 -3.98 -6.51
N LEU A 166 -15.53 -3.74 -5.55
CA LEU A 166 -15.20 -3.75 -4.13
C LEU A 166 -14.76 -5.14 -3.65
N ALA A 167 -15.42 -6.20 -4.11
CA ALA A 167 -15.00 -7.57 -3.82
C ALA A 167 -13.59 -7.86 -4.37
N SER A 168 -13.29 -7.41 -5.59
CA SER A 168 -11.95 -7.53 -6.19
C SER A 168 -10.89 -6.74 -5.42
N LYS A 169 -11.18 -5.49 -5.04
CA LYS A 169 -10.33 -4.69 -4.15
C LYS A 169 -10.01 -5.44 -2.85
N ASN A 170 -11.02 -6.02 -2.21
CA ASN A 170 -10.86 -6.76 -0.97
C ASN A 170 -10.05 -8.06 -1.17
N ASP A 171 -10.24 -8.78 -2.28
CA ASP A 171 -9.46 -9.99 -2.60
C ASP A 171 -7.97 -9.67 -2.78
N VAL A 172 -7.65 -8.61 -3.52
CA VAL A 172 -6.27 -8.15 -3.73
C VAL A 172 -5.62 -7.78 -2.39
N MET A 173 -6.31 -7.03 -1.54
CA MET A 173 -5.81 -6.71 -0.21
C MET A 173 -5.60 -7.99 0.62
N ALA A 174 -6.57 -8.90 0.68
CA ALA A 174 -6.47 -10.12 1.47
C ALA A 174 -5.30 -11.04 1.05
N ARG A 175 -5.08 -11.18 -0.26
CA ARG A 175 -4.11 -12.12 -0.83
C ARG A 175 -2.70 -11.55 -0.97
N LEU A 176 -2.59 -10.24 -1.22
CA LEU A 176 -1.31 -9.59 -1.55
C LEU A 176 -0.94 -8.45 -0.60
N GLY A 177 -1.88 -7.93 0.20
CA GLY A 177 -1.65 -6.68 0.93
C GLY A 177 -1.43 -5.51 -0.01
N THR A 178 -2.01 -5.53 -1.21
CA THR A 178 -1.83 -4.47 -2.20
C THR A 178 -2.95 -3.46 -2.06
N ASP A 179 -2.57 -2.20 -1.85
CA ASP A 179 -3.48 -1.07 -1.78
C ASP A 179 -4.11 -0.74 -3.15
N SER A 180 -5.40 -0.45 -3.15
CA SER A 180 -6.15 -0.14 -4.36
C SER A 180 -7.41 0.70 -4.09
N VAL A 181 -7.94 1.32 -5.13
CA VAL A 181 -9.13 2.19 -5.09
C VAL A 181 -10.13 1.72 -6.13
N VAL A 182 -11.41 1.65 -5.76
CA VAL A 182 -12.51 1.44 -6.71
C VAL A 182 -12.82 2.78 -7.37
N ILE A 183 -12.79 2.80 -8.70
CA ILE A 183 -13.02 3.99 -9.51
C ILE A 183 -14.04 3.68 -10.61
N GLN A 184 -14.67 4.70 -11.18
CA GLN A 184 -15.47 4.50 -12.38
C GLN A 184 -14.57 4.15 -13.56
N HIS A 185 -14.98 3.20 -14.40
CA HIS A 185 -14.27 2.86 -15.61
C HIS A 185 -14.25 4.06 -16.56
N GLY A 186 -13.11 4.26 -17.24
CA GLY A 186 -12.93 5.37 -18.18
C GLY A 186 -12.82 6.76 -17.55
N ALA A 187 -12.96 6.91 -16.22
CA ALA A 187 -12.83 8.22 -15.58
C ALA A 187 -11.39 8.76 -15.70
N GLU A 188 -11.29 10.01 -16.19
CA GLU A 188 -10.03 10.74 -16.18
C GLU A 188 -9.59 11.08 -14.74
N ARG A 189 -8.27 11.04 -14.55
CA ARG A 189 -7.60 11.20 -13.27
C ARG A 189 -7.44 12.67 -12.88
#